data_AF-A0A1C6NJT8-F1
#
_entry.id   AF-A0A1C6NJT8-F1
#
_cell.length_a   1.000
_cell.length_b   1.000
_cell.length_c   1.000
_cell.angle_alpha   90.00
_cell.angle_beta   90.00
_cell.angle_gamma   90.00
#
_symmetry.space_group_name_H-M   'P 1'
#
loop_
_entity.id
_entity.type
_entity.pdbx_description
1 polymer ?
#
loop_
_entity_poly.entity_id
_entity_poly.type
_entity_poly.pdbx_seq_one_letter_code
_entity_poly.pdbx_strand_id
1 'polypeptide(L)'
;MIDRKHICHFRRGFTLIELMVVVAILGIIAAFAYPSYVSYVIKTNRSAAESFMTEVAAKQEEYVLDARSYAGSTASLGVTVPTDVAKVYSITVTAFNASSPPAYSVVATPATTGMQATDGTLTLMSNGQKLPSNKWN
;
A
#
# COMPACT_ATOMS: atom_id res chain seq x y z
N MET A 1 39.83 62.67 -5.68
CA MET A 1 38.48 62.12 -5.93
C MET A 1 38.69 60.76 -6.57
N ILE A 2 38.67 59.64 -5.84
CA ILE A 2 37.47 58.94 -5.38
C ILE A 2 37.89 57.99 -4.22
N ASP A 3 37.24 58.12 -3.07
CA ASP A 3 37.33 57.19 -1.95
C ASP A 3 36.52 55.92 -2.29
N ARG A 4 37.19 54.78 -2.50
CA ARG A 4 36.54 53.48 -2.71
C ARG A 4 36.23 52.87 -1.35
N LYS A 5 35.00 53.10 -0.87
CA LYS A 5 34.42 52.33 0.24
C LYS A 5 34.30 50.85 -0.15
N HIS A 6 35.23 50.04 0.33
CA HIS A 6 35.11 48.58 0.29
C HIS A 6 34.03 48.15 1.29
N ILE A 7 32.85 47.78 0.78
CA ILE A 7 31.76 47.22 1.58
C ILE A 7 32.14 45.78 1.94
N CYS A 8 32.67 45.58 3.14
CA CYS A 8 32.93 44.25 3.68
C CYS A 8 31.60 43.65 4.13
N HIS A 9 31.05 42.72 3.34
CA HIS A 9 29.83 41.99 3.70
C HIS A 9 30.14 41.02 4.85
N PHE A 10 29.59 41.30 6.03
CA PHE A 10 29.63 40.39 7.17
C PHE A 10 28.78 39.15 6.83
N ARG A 11 29.42 38.05 6.42
CA ARG A 11 28.75 36.75 6.27
C ARG A 11 28.39 36.25 7.66
N ARG A 12 27.15 36.50 8.09
CA ARG A 12 26.56 35.91 9.31
C ARG A 12 26.44 34.39 9.09
N GLY A 13 27.19 33.61 9.87
CA GLY A 13 27.01 32.17 9.98
C GLY A 13 25.90 31.81 10.98
N PHE A 14 25.34 30.61 10.87
CA PHE A 14 24.42 30.05 11.86
C PHE A 14 25.14 29.82 13.19
N THR A 15 24.47 30.11 14.31
CA THR A 15 24.98 29.80 15.65
C THR A 15 24.69 28.34 16.01
N LEU A 16 25.53 27.76 16.87
CA LEU A 16 25.30 26.40 17.38
C LEU A 16 23.99 26.29 18.15
N ILE A 17 23.59 27.36 18.87
CA ILE A 17 22.34 27.37 19.63
C ILE A 17 21.11 27.41 18.72
N GLU A 18 21.15 28.14 17.60
CA GLU A 18 20.07 28.11 16.60
C GLU A 18 19.89 26.70 16.04
N LEU A 19 20.99 26.02 15.72
CA LEU A 19 20.93 24.65 15.23
C LEU A 19 20.37 23.69 16.29
N MET A 20 20.74 23.85 17.55
CA MET A 20 20.20 23.03 18.65
C MET A 20 18.69 23.21 18.82
N VAL A 21 18.18 24.43 18.75
CA VAL A 21 16.74 24.70 18.84
C VAL A 21 16.00 24.12 17.63
N VAL A 22 16.56 24.24 16.43
CA VAL A 22 15.96 23.66 15.20
C VAL A 22 15.85 22.15 15.30
N VAL A 23 16.92 21.46 15.72
CA VAL A 23 16.90 20.00 15.88
C VAL A 23 15.92 19.57 16.97
N ALA A 24 15.80 20.34 18.06
CA ALA A 24 14.82 20.07 19.11
C ALA A 24 13.38 20.14 18.57
N ILE A 25 13.04 21.17 17.79
CA ILE A 25 11.71 21.31 17.17
C ILE A 25 11.44 20.17 16.17
N LEU A 26 12.42 19.86 15.31
CA LEU A 26 12.30 18.77 14.34
C LEU A 26 12.10 17.42 15.02
N GLY A 27 12.76 17.17 16.16
CA GLY A 27 12.59 15.96 16.95
C GLY A 27 11.15 15.79 17.45
N ILE A 28 10.52 16.88 17.93
CA ILE A 28 9.13 16.86 18.39
C ILE A 28 8.17 16.55 17.24
N ILE A 29 8.36 17.19 16.08
CA ILE A 29 7.49 16.96 14.91
C ILE A 29 7.65 15.53 14.39
N ALA A 30 8.88 15.04 14.29
CA ALA A 30 9.19 13.71 13.75
C ALA A 30 8.51 12.59 14.56
N ALA A 31 8.38 12.76 15.88
CA ALA A 31 7.74 11.79 16.75
C ALA A 31 6.28 11.48 16.36
N PHE A 32 5.54 12.48 15.87
CA PHE A 32 4.15 12.31 15.43
C PHE A 32 4.04 12.09 13.91
N ALA A 33 4.89 12.76 13.13
CA ALA A 33 4.84 12.71 11.67
C ALA A 33 5.19 11.32 11.13
N TYR A 34 6.20 10.66 11.71
CA TYR A 34 6.66 9.35 11.25
C TYR A 34 5.59 8.24 11.34
N PRO A 35 4.97 7.96 12.50
CA PRO A 35 3.94 6.92 12.60
C PRO A 35 2.70 7.22 11.73
N SER A 36 2.35 8.49 11.57
CA SER A 36 1.26 8.93 10.70
C SER A 36 1.56 8.63 9.22
N TYR A 37 2.77 8.97 8.77
CA TYR A 37 3.21 8.69 7.41
C TYR A 37 3.21 7.20 7.08
N VAL A 38 3.76 6.36 7.97
CA VAL A 38 3.77 4.90 7.78
C VAL A 38 2.34 4.36 7.66
N SER A 39 1.45 4.81 8.54
CA SER A 39 0.03 4.40 8.52
C SER A 39 -0.67 4.82 7.22
N TYR A 40 -0.36 6.01 6.70
CA TYR A 40 -0.88 6.49 5.42
C TYR A 40 -0.40 5.61 4.25
N VAL A 41 0.90 5.29 4.17
CA VAL A 41 1.44 4.42 3.11
C VAL A 41 0.80 3.03 3.15
N ILE A 42 0.66 2.44 4.36
CA ILE A 42 -0.01 1.15 4.54
C ILE A 42 -1.45 1.19 4.00
N LYS A 43 -2.21 2.24 4.32
CA LYS A 43 -3.59 2.40 3.83
C LYS A 43 -3.66 2.55 2.32
N THR A 44 -2.76 3.34 1.72
CA THR A 44 -2.70 3.55 0.27
C THR A 44 -2.40 2.25 -0.47
N ASN A 45 -1.41 1.49 -0.01
CA ASN A 45 -1.07 0.17 -0.58
C ASN A 45 -2.24 -0.81 -0.46
N ARG A 46 -2.92 -0.81 0.69
CA ARG A 46 -4.09 -1.66 0.91
C ARG A 46 -5.22 -1.31 -0.06
N SER A 47 -5.52 -0.03 -0.23
CA SER A 47 -6.55 0.43 -1.16
C SER A 47 -6.25 0.01 -2.61
N ALA A 48 -4.98 0.05 -3.04
CA ALA A 48 -4.57 -0.46 -4.34
C ALA A 48 -4.79 -1.98 -4.46
N ALA A 49 -4.44 -2.75 -3.42
CA ALA A 49 -4.69 -4.19 -3.39
C ALA A 49 -6.19 -4.53 -3.41
N GLU A 50 -7.02 -3.83 -2.63
CA GLU A 50 -8.48 -4.01 -2.59
C GLU A 50 -9.13 -3.72 -3.94
N SER A 51 -8.67 -2.66 -4.63
CA SER A 51 -9.13 -2.32 -5.97
C SER A 51 -8.82 -3.45 -6.94
N PHE A 52 -7.59 -3.98 -6.90
CA PHE A 52 -7.17 -5.10 -7.72
C PHE A 52 -7.93 -6.40 -7.39
N MET A 53 -8.17 -6.70 -6.10
CA MET A 53 -8.96 -7.86 -5.70
C MET A 53 -10.40 -7.77 -6.22
N THR A 54 -10.96 -6.56 -6.28
CA THR A 54 -12.30 -6.32 -6.84
C THR A 54 -12.31 -6.52 -8.37
N GLU A 55 -11.26 -6.11 -9.06
CA GLU A 55 -11.08 -6.40 -10.50
C GLU A 55 -11.01 -7.91 -10.75
N VAL A 56 -10.23 -8.65 -9.94
CA VAL A 56 -10.16 -10.11 -10.01
C VAL A 56 -11.53 -10.74 -9.78
N ALA A 57 -12.30 -10.25 -8.80
CA ALA A 57 -13.67 -10.73 -8.56
C ALA A 57 -14.58 -10.50 -9.78
N ALA A 58 -14.54 -9.30 -10.39
CA ALA A 58 -15.31 -9.04 -11.61
C ALA A 58 -14.91 -9.99 -12.76
N LYS A 59 -13.61 -10.28 -12.89
CA LYS A 59 -13.10 -11.22 -13.89
C LYS A 59 -13.49 -12.67 -13.61
N GLN A 60 -13.65 -13.06 -12.35
CA GLN A 60 -14.21 -14.37 -11.99
C GLN A 60 -15.67 -14.50 -12.45
N GLU A 61 -16.48 -13.45 -12.30
CA GLU A 61 -17.87 -13.44 -12.78
C GLU A 61 -17.94 -13.50 -14.31
N GLU A 62 -17.01 -12.88 -15.03
CA GLU A 62 -16.90 -13.03 -16.48
C GLU A 62 -16.49 -14.46 -16.87
N TYR A 63 -15.48 -15.02 -16.20
CA TYR A 63 -14.91 -16.33 -16.50
C TYR A 63 -15.92 -17.47 -16.26
N VAL A 64 -16.74 -17.39 -15.20
CA VAL A 64 -17.73 -18.43 -14.90
C VAL A 64 -18.85 -18.53 -15.94
N LEU A 65 -19.16 -17.43 -16.65
CA LEU A 65 -20.16 -17.43 -17.72
C LEU A 65 -19.72 -18.27 -18.93
N ASP A 66 -18.41 -18.31 -19.22
CA ASP A 66 -17.84 -19.08 -20.33
C ASP A 66 -17.44 -20.50 -19.90
N ALA A 67 -16.64 -20.60 -18.85
CA ALA A 67 -16.02 -21.86 -18.42
C ALA A 67 -16.87 -22.70 -17.46
N ARG A 68 -18.03 -22.18 -17.00
CA ARG A 68 -18.91 -22.80 -15.98
C ARG A 68 -18.18 -23.23 -14.70
N SER A 69 -17.04 -22.62 -14.44
CA SER A 69 -16.15 -22.87 -13.30
C SER A 69 -15.40 -21.58 -13.00
N TYR A 70 -14.95 -21.41 -11.76
CA TYR A 70 -14.07 -20.32 -11.37
C TYR A 70 -12.61 -20.63 -11.68
N ALA A 71 -11.86 -19.59 -12.00
CA ALA A 71 -10.43 -19.68 -12.30
C ALA A 71 -9.61 -19.86 -11.03
N GLY A 72 -8.63 -20.77 -11.06
CA GLY A 72 -7.71 -21.02 -9.95
C GLY A 72 -6.45 -20.15 -9.93
N SER A 73 -6.36 -19.13 -10.80
CA SER A 73 -5.20 -18.22 -10.84
C SER A 73 -5.56 -16.91 -11.54
N THR A 74 -4.80 -15.84 -11.28
CA THR A 74 -4.92 -14.56 -12.01
C THR A 74 -4.54 -14.71 -13.48
N ALA A 75 -3.59 -15.60 -13.81
CA ALA A 75 -3.19 -15.89 -15.19
C ALA A 75 -4.33 -16.50 -16.01
N SER A 76 -5.10 -17.43 -15.41
CA SER A 76 -6.31 -18.00 -16.04
C SER A 76 -7.40 -16.96 -16.30
N LEU A 77 -7.43 -15.88 -15.51
CA LEU A 77 -8.32 -14.73 -15.71
C LEU A 77 -7.79 -13.71 -16.73
N GLY A 78 -6.57 -13.89 -17.24
CA GLY A 78 -5.92 -12.91 -18.12
C GLY A 78 -5.56 -11.60 -17.41
N VAL A 79 -5.48 -11.60 -16.08
CA VAL A 79 -5.20 -10.41 -15.27
C VAL A 79 -3.76 -10.46 -14.76
N THR A 80 -3.04 -9.35 -14.95
CA THR A 80 -1.68 -9.19 -14.42
C THR A 80 -1.71 -8.34 -13.15
N VAL A 81 -1.05 -8.80 -12.09
CA VAL A 81 -0.94 -8.03 -10.84
C VAL A 81 -0.12 -6.76 -11.10
N PRO A 82 -0.64 -5.55 -10.82
CA PRO A 82 0.11 -4.31 -10.95
C PRO A 82 1.39 -4.34 -10.12
N THR A 83 2.47 -3.75 -10.64
CA THR A 83 3.80 -3.79 -9.99
C THR A 83 3.78 -3.20 -8.59
N ASP A 84 2.96 -2.19 -8.35
CA ASP A 84 2.90 -1.52 -7.06
C ASP A 84 2.18 -2.36 -6.00
N VAL A 85 1.21 -3.19 -6.41
CA VAL A 85 0.60 -4.21 -5.54
C VAL A 85 1.58 -5.36 -5.34
N ALA A 86 2.20 -5.87 -6.41
CA ALA A 86 3.11 -7.02 -6.37
C ALA A 86 4.36 -6.79 -5.50
N LYS A 87 4.80 -5.54 -5.30
CA LYS A 87 5.91 -5.20 -4.40
C LYS A 87 5.59 -5.42 -2.92
N VAL A 88 4.32 -5.28 -2.54
CA VAL A 88 3.90 -5.22 -1.12
C VAL A 88 2.89 -6.31 -0.75
N TYR A 89 2.24 -6.94 -1.72
CA TYR A 89 1.33 -8.06 -1.56
C TYR A 89 1.60 -9.15 -2.60
N SER A 90 1.53 -10.40 -2.16
CA SER A 90 1.35 -11.57 -3.03
C SER A 90 -0.14 -11.87 -3.15
N ILE A 91 -0.65 -11.93 -4.38
CA ILE A 91 -2.05 -12.25 -4.67
C ILE A 91 -2.19 -13.72 -5.04
N THR A 92 -3.01 -14.45 -4.30
CA THR A 92 -3.35 -15.85 -4.57
C THR A 92 -4.84 -15.96 -4.85
N VAL A 93 -5.21 -16.64 -5.92
CA VAL A 93 -6.59 -16.95 -6.26
C VAL A 93 -6.78 -18.46 -6.11
N THR A 94 -7.83 -18.87 -5.40
CA THR A 94 -8.16 -20.29 -5.23
C THR A 94 -9.60 -20.52 -5.65
N ALA A 95 -9.82 -21.48 -6.53
CA ALA A 95 -11.15 -21.90 -6.94
C ALA A 95 -11.57 -23.17 -6.20
N PHE A 96 -12.82 -23.19 -5.74
CA PHE A 96 -13.48 -24.31 -5.07
C PHE A 96 -14.60 -24.83 -6.00
N ASN A 97 -14.23 -25.30 -7.19
CA ASN A 97 -15.21 -25.69 -8.22
C ASN A 97 -16.03 -26.94 -7.85
N ALA A 98 -15.54 -27.75 -6.92
CA ALA A 98 -16.25 -28.93 -6.42
C ALA A 98 -17.18 -28.63 -5.23
N SER A 99 -17.20 -27.40 -4.70
CA SER A 99 -18.15 -27.03 -3.63
C SER A 99 -19.56 -26.83 -4.20
N SER A 100 -20.57 -26.95 -3.34
CA SER A 100 -21.97 -26.68 -3.68
C SER A 100 -22.51 -25.55 -2.80
N PRO A 101 -22.70 -24.33 -3.33
CA PRO A 101 -22.38 -23.88 -4.69
C PRO A 101 -20.85 -23.75 -4.93
N PRO A 102 -20.38 -23.72 -6.19
CA PRO A 102 -19.00 -23.40 -6.51
C PRO A 102 -18.59 -22.04 -5.93
N ALA A 103 -17.35 -21.90 -5.51
CA ALA A 103 -16.85 -20.68 -4.88
C ALA A 103 -15.42 -20.34 -5.30
N TYR A 104 -14.96 -19.14 -4.96
CA TYR A 104 -13.56 -18.73 -5.06
C TYR A 104 -13.14 -17.88 -3.87
N SER A 105 -11.83 -17.80 -3.64
CA SER A 105 -11.22 -16.81 -2.76
C SER A 105 -10.05 -16.12 -3.44
N VAL A 106 -9.92 -14.82 -3.17
CA VAL A 106 -8.77 -13.99 -3.53
C VAL A 106 -8.12 -13.58 -2.23
N VAL A 107 -6.83 -13.87 -2.08
CA VAL A 107 -6.06 -13.62 -0.86
C VAL A 107 -4.88 -12.71 -1.20
N ALA A 108 -4.80 -11.55 -0.55
CA ALA A 108 -3.64 -10.67 -0.60
C ALA A 108 -2.82 -10.86 0.67
N THR A 109 -1.68 -11.53 0.55
CA THR A 109 -0.74 -11.77 1.66
C THR A 109 0.33 -10.68 1.64
N PRO A 110 0.50 -9.89 2.72
CA PRO A 110 1.50 -8.83 2.75
C PRO A 110 2.92 -9.41 2.65
N ALA A 111 3.82 -8.62 2.08
CA ALA A 111 5.25 -8.95 2.06
C ALA A 111 5.78 -9.10 3.48
N THR A 112 6.70 -10.04 3.70
CA THR A 112 7.29 -10.32 5.02
C THR A 112 8.25 -9.24 5.49
N THR A 113 8.58 -8.27 4.63
CA THR A 113 9.49 -7.16 4.91
C THR A 113 8.85 -5.83 4.46
N GLY A 114 9.38 -4.72 4.97
CA GLY A 114 8.88 -3.39 4.64
C GLY A 114 7.65 -2.97 5.46
N MET A 115 7.08 -1.83 5.09
CA MET A 115 6.01 -1.17 5.86
C MET A 115 4.72 -2.00 5.94
N GLN A 116 4.44 -2.87 4.97
CA GLN A 116 3.21 -3.65 4.91
C GLN A 116 3.23 -4.92 5.79
N ALA A 117 4.40 -5.30 6.34
CA ALA A 117 4.57 -6.60 7.02
C ALA A 117 3.65 -6.81 8.22
N THR A 118 3.20 -5.73 8.87
CA THR A 118 2.31 -5.77 10.02
C THR A 118 0.82 -5.61 9.66
N ASP A 119 0.49 -5.45 8.37
CA ASP A 119 -0.86 -5.08 7.97
C ASP A 119 -1.87 -6.24 8.05
N GLY A 120 -1.39 -7.47 7.92
CA GLY A 120 -2.18 -8.69 7.90
C GLY A 120 -2.74 -9.03 6.51
N THR A 121 -3.23 -10.26 6.37
CA THR A 121 -3.76 -10.80 5.11
C THR A 121 -5.18 -10.29 4.86
N LEU A 122 -5.46 -9.89 3.61
CA LEU A 122 -6.80 -9.56 3.15
C LEU A 122 -7.38 -10.74 2.36
N THR A 123 -8.65 -11.04 2.56
CA THR A 123 -9.36 -12.08 1.82
C THR A 123 -10.70 -11.56 1.31
N LEU A 124 -10.95 -11.75 0.01
CA LEU A 124 -12.25 -11.56 -0.64
C LEU A 124 -12.77 -12.92 -1.09
N MET A 125 -13.99 -13.27 -0.70
CA MET A 125 -14.64 -14.52 -1.10
C MET A 125 -15.76 -14.25 -2.11
N SER A 126 -16.15 -15.28 -2.87
CA SER A 126 -17.19 -15.18 -3.90
C SER A 126 -18.56 -14.73 -3.40
N ASN A 127 -18.85 -14.91 -2.11
CA ASN A 127 -20.06 -14.40 -1.46
C ASN A 127 -19.96 -12.91 -1.05
N GLY A 128 -18.92 -12.20 -1.48
CA GLY A 128 -18.65 -10.81 -1.12
C GLY A 128 -18.08 -10.61 0.27
N GLN A 129 -17.84 -11.69 1.03
CA GLN A 129 -17.28 -11.57 2.37
C GLN A 129 -15.82 -11.10 2.30
N LYS A 130 -15.56 -10.04 3.06
CA LYS A 130 -14.29 -9.34 3.16
C LYS A 130 -13.71 -9.55 4.56
N LEU A 131 -12.51 -10.14 4.63
CA LEU A 131 -11.84 -10.46 5.88
C LEU A 131 -10.43 -9.85 5.92
N PRO A 132 -9.96 -9.41 7.11
CA PRO A 132 -10.75 -9.11 8.31
C PRO A 132 -11.56 -7.81 8.11
N SER A 133 -12.77 -7.71 8.65
CA SER A 133 -13.73 -6.63 8.34
C SER A 133 -13.23 -5.21 8.68
N ASN A 134 -12.31 -5.07 9.64
CA ASN A 134 -11.73 -3.79 10.06
C ASN A 134 -10.67 -3.24 9.09
N LYS A 135 -10.33 -3.96 8.02
CA LYS A 135 -9.28 -3.56 7.08
C LYS A 135 -9.80 -3.01 5.75
N TRP A 136 -11.07 -3.18 5.43
CA TRP A 136 -11.68 -2.84 4.13
C TRP A 136 -12.37 -1.46 4.08
N ASN A 137 -11.87 -0.48 4.87
CA ASN A 137 -12.43 0.88 5.03
C ASN A 137 -11.36 1.98 4.83
#